data_AF-A0AAJ0H7T8-F1
#
_entry.id   AF-A0AAJ0H7T8-F1
#
_cell.length_a   1.000
_cell.length_b   1.000
_cell.length_c   1.000
_cell.angle_alpha   90.00
_cell.angle_beta   90.00
_cell.angle_gamma   90.00
#
_symmetry.space_group_name_H-M   'P 1'
#
loop_
_entity.id
_entity.type
_entity.pdbx_description
1 polymer ?
#
loop_
_entity_poly.entity_id
_entity_poly.type
_entity_poly.pdbx_seq_one_letter_code
_entity_poly.pdbx_strand_id
1 'polypeptide(L)'
;MFIIGVDVPTCYGRITYGGQSGLLLQVLEGNSLASIQAMLLELDELARRLLEAYRKLYALGVRQEDPQLGNFQLITGLGDAV
;
A
#
# COMPACT_ATOMS: atom_id res chain seq x y z
N MET A 1 0.08 9.91 -14.47
CA MET A 1 -1.06 9.16 -13.90
C MET A 1 -0.55 8.39 -12.70
N PHE A 2 -1.06 8.68 -11.50
CA PHE A 2 -0.65 7.97 -10.28
C PHE A 2 -1.44 6.67 -10.16
N ILE A 3 -0.77 5.54 -9.92
CA ILE A 3 -1.44 4.28 -9.62
C ILE A 3 -1.58 4.21 -8.09
N ILE A 4 -2.76 4.54 -7.59
CA ILE A 4 -3.09 4.20 -6.20
C ILE A 4 -3.61 2.77 -6.22
N GLY A 5 -2.75 1.80 -5.94
CA GLY A 5 -3.14 0.41 -5.74
C GLY A 5 -2.83 0.00 -4.31
N VAL A 6 -3.60 -0.95 -3.75
CA VAL A 6 -3.02 -1.81 -2.73
C VAL A 6 -2.22 -2.86 -3.48
N ASP A 7 -0.91 -2.68 -3.44
CA ASP A 7 0.05 -3.72 -3.73
C ASP A 7 0.42 -4.40 -2.41
N VAL A 8 0.27 -5.71 -2.35
CA VAL A 8 0.64 -6.50 -1.17
C VAL A 8 2.05 -6.99 -1.44
N PRO A 9 3.09 -6.49 -0.73
CA PRO A 9 4.46 -6.85 -1.05
C PRO A 9 4.65 -8.35 -0.86
N THR A 10 5.41 -8.95 -1.76
CA THR A 10 5.78 -10.37 -1.64
C THR A 10 6.51 -10.59 -0.31
N CYS A 11 6.04 -11.55 0.50
CA CYS A 11 6.71 -11.96 1.72
C CYS A 11 7.72 -13.06 1.40
N TYR A 12 9.02 -12.76 1.54
CA TYR A 12 10.11 -13.72 1.32
C TYR A 12 10.34 -14.62 2.53
N GLY A 13 9.85 -14.23 3.71
CA GLY A 13 9.93 -15.04 4.91
C GLY A 13 9.96 -14.21 6.20
N ARG A 14 10.21 -14.92 7.30
CA ARG A 14 10.33 -14.33 8.64
C ARG A 14 11.79 -14.42 9.11
N ILE A 15 12.29 -13.34 9.68
CA ILE A 15 13.61 -13.28 10.32
C ILE A 15 13.46 -13.07 11.81
N THR A 16 14.44 -13.56 12.56
CA THR A 16 14.58 -13.27 13.99
C THR A 16 15.98 -12.73 14.24
N TYR A 17 16.08 -11.55 14.84
CA TYR A 17 17.36 -10.92 15.19
C TYR A 17 17.28 -10.26 16.56
N GLY A 18 18.22 -10.58 17.46
CA GLY A 18 18.24 -10.00 18.81
C GLY A 18 16.97 -10.24 19.63
N GLY A 19 16.26 -11.34 19.41
CA GLY A 19 14.98 -11.65 20.06
C GLY A 19 13.76 -10.95 19.45
N GLN A 20 13.94 -10.11 18.44
CA GLN A 20 12.86 -9.48 17.69
C GLN A 20 12.52 -10.28 16.44
N SER A 21 11.23 -10.38 16.12
CA SER A 21 10.74 -10.98 14.88
C SER A 21 10.47 -9.90 13.84
N GLY A 22 10.87 -10.15 12.60
CA GLY A 22 10.61 -9.29 11.45
C GLY A 22 10.16 -10.09 10.24
N LEU A 23 9.53 -9.41 9.27
CA LEU A 23 9.20 -9.97 7.97
C LEU A 23 10.13 -9.39 6.91
N LEU A 24 10.60 -10.25 6.00
CA LEU A 24 11.31 -9.81 4.80
C LEU A 24 10.28 -9.64 3.69
N LEU A 25 10.08 -8.39 3.27
CA LEU A 25 9.09 -8.01 2.27
C LEU A 25 9.77 -7.43 1.03
N GLN A 26 9.13 -7.59 -0.13
CA GLN A 26 9.46 -6.84 -1.34
C GLN A 26 9.45 -5.34 -1.04
N VAL A 27 10.49 -4.65 -1.52
CA VAL A 27 10.53 -3.18 -1.49
C VAL A 27 9.54 -2.66 -2.53
N LEU A 28 8.58 -1.87 -2.08
CA LEU A 28 7.66 -1.14 -2.94
C LEU A 28 8.18 0.30 -3.08
N GLU A 29 8.34 0.76 -4.33
CA GLU A 29 8.74 2.15 -4.59
C GLU A 29 7.50 3.05 -4.53
N GLY A 30 7.32 3.72 -3.39
CA GLY A 30 6.18 4.61 -3.19
C GLY A 30 6.41 5.66 -2.10
N ASN A 31 5.55 6.68 -2.10
CA ASN A 31 5.53 7.74 -1.11
C ASN A 31 4.37 7.52 -0.14
N SER A 32 4.56 7.76 1.15
CA SER A 32 3.43 7.66 2.11
C SER A 32 2.27 8.58 1.70
N LEU A 33 1.02 8.15 1.87
CA LEU A 33 -0.15 9.03 1.69
C LEU A 33 -0.20 10.17 2.73
N ALA A 34 0.58 10.09 3.81
CA ALA A 34 0.76 11.19 4.74
C ALA A 34 1.74 12.27 4.21
N SER A 35 2.40 12.06 3.08
CA SER A 35 3.36 13.00 2.51
C SER A 35 2.68 14.13 1.71
N ILE A 36 3.37 15.27 1.58
CA ILE A 36 2.90 16.44 0.81
C ILE A 36 2.63 16.06 -0.67
N GLN A 37 3.37 15.10 -1.23
CA GLN A 37 3.17 14.64 -2.60
C GLN A 37 1.84 13.92 -2.80
N ALA A 38 1.29 13.30 -1.75
CA ALA A 38 -0.03 12.69 -1.79
C ALA A 38 -1.18 13.71 -1.72
N MET A 39 -0.91 14.97 -1.36
CA MET A 39 -1.90 16.06 -1.39
C MET A 39 -2.29 16.50 -2.81
N LEU A 40 -1.59 16.00 -3.84
CA LEU A 40 -1.90 16.28 -5.24
C LEU A 40 -3.00 15.37 -5.81
N LEU A 41 -3.53 14.45 -5.00
CA LEU A 41 -4.61 13.56 -5.40
C LEU A 41 -5.97 14.20 -5.11
N GLU A 42 -6.82 14.24 -6.13
CA GLU A 42 -8.23 14.60 -5.96
C GLU A 42 -8.93 13.60 -5.03
N LEU A 43 -9.81 14.10 -4.16
CA LEU A 43 -10.47 13.30 -3.13
C LEU A 43 -11.26 12.12 -3.72
N ASP A 44 -11.96 12.35 -4.83
CA ASP A 44 -12.74 11.32 -5.50
C ASP A 44 -11.88 10.18 -6.05
N GLU A 45 -10.71 10.53 -6.62
CA GLU A 45 -9.75 9.54 -7.11
C GLU A 45 -9.16 8.75 -5.95
N LEU A 46 -8.80 9.40 -4.85
CA LEU A 46 -8.32 8.73 -3.64
C LEU A 46 -9.37 7.77 -3.07
N ALA A 47 -10.63 8.21 -2.95
CA ALA A 47 -11.73 7.41 -2.41
C ALA A 47 -12.00 6.17 -3.27
N ARG A 48 -12.05 6.32 -4.60
CA ARG A 48 -12.26 5.22 -5.54
C ARG A 48 -11.18 4.16 -5.41
N ARG A 49 -9.93 4.57 -5.25
CA ARG A 49 -8.77 3.69 -5.20
C ARG A 49 -8.63 2.98 -3.87
N LEU A 50 -8.87 3.69 -2.75
CA LEU A 50 -8.95 3.07 -1.42
C LEU A 50 -10.07 2.03 -1.36
N LEU A 51 -11.23 2.30 -1.97
CA LEU A 51 -12.32 1.33 -2.02
C LEU A 51 -11.92 0.05 -2.77
N GLU A 52 -11.23 0.16 -3.90
CA GLU A 52 -10.72 -1.00 -4.65
C GLU A 52 -9.74 -1.83 -3.81
N ALA A 53 -8.83 -1.13 -3.12
CA ALA A 53 -7.89 -1.70 -2.17
C ALA A 53 -8.56 -2.49 -1.04
N TYR A 54 -9.52 -1.89 -0.35
CA TYR A 54 -10.27 -2.56 0.71
C TYR A 54 -11.04 -3.79 0.22
N ARG A 55 -11.60 -3.74 -1.00
CA ARG A 55 -12.27 -4.90 -1.61
C ARG A 55 -11.31 -6.07 -1.83
N LYS A 56 -10.09 -5.80 -2.30
CA LYS A 56 -9.05 -6.84 -2.49
C LYS A 56 -8.66 -7.47 -1.15
N LEU A 57 -8.43 -6.65 -0.12
CA LEU A 57 -8.10 -7.15 1.23
C LEU A 57 -9.26 -7.97 1.83
N TYR A 58 -10.49 -7.47 1.70
CA TYR A 58 -11.68 -8.17 2.19
C TYR A 58 -11.86 -9.54 1.54
N ALA A 59 -11.61 -9.65 0.23
CA ALA A 59 -11.66 -10.93 -0.48
C ALA A 59 -10.64 -11.95 0.04
N LEU A 60 -9.53 -11.49 0.63
CA LEU A 60 -8.51 -12.32 1.27
C LEU A 60 -8.78 -12.58 2.76
N GLY A 61 -9.92 -12.11 3.29
CA GLY A 61 -10.23 -12.18 4.72
C GLY A 61 -9.38 -11.25 5.59
N VAL A 62 -8.62 -10.34 4.98
CA VAL A 62 -7.77 -9.36 5.68
C VAL A 62 -8.59 -8.11 5.97
N ARG A 63 -8.59 -7.68 7.23
CA ARG A 63 -9.19 -6.42 7.65
C ARG A 63 -8.09 -5.46 8.07
N GLN A 64 -8.11 -4.27 7.49
CA GLN A 64 -7.26 -3.17 7.93
C GLN A 64 -7.93 -2.52 9.15
N GLU A 65 -7.35 -2.70 10.33
CA GLU A 65 -7.92 -2.17 11.58
C GLU A 65 -7.42 -0.75 11.89
N ASP A 66 -6.33 -0.32 11.26
CA ASP A 66 -5.75 1.01 11.42
C ASP A 66 -5.73 1.79 10.07
N PRO A 67 -6.77 2.60 9.79
CA PRO A 67 -6.94 3.30 8.52
C PRO A 67 -6.13 4.61 8.43
N GLN A 68 -5.12 4.82 9.29
CA GLN A 68 -4.25 5.99 9.20
C GLN A 68 -3.57 6.09 7.83
N LEU A 69 -3.59 7.28 7.23
CA LEU A 69 -2.99 7.54 5.91
C LEU A 69 -1.49 7.19 5.86
N GLY A 70 -0.79 7.25 6.99
CA GLY A 70 0.61 6.82 7.10
C GLY A 70 0.85 5.35 6.75
N ASN A 71 -0.17 4.50 6.91
CA ASN A 71 -0.11 3.06 6.61
C ASN A 71 -0.32 2.74 5.12
N PHE A 72 -0.55 3.76 4.29
CA PHE A 72 -0.74 3.61 2.86
C PHE A 72 0.41 4.23 2.11
N GLN A 73 0.83 3.56 1.04
CA GLN A 73 1.84 4.08 0.12
C GLN A 73 1.20 4.35 -1.24
N LEU A 74 1.50 5.52 -1.78
CA LEU A 74 1.29 5.89 -3.17
C LEU A 74 2.45 5.36 -4.00
N ILE A 75 2.21 4.28 -4.71
CA ILE A 75 3.22 3.66 -5.58
C ILE A 75 3.28 4.45 -6.90
N THR A 76 4.47 4.92 -7.26
CA THR A 76 4.68 5.71 -8.49
C THR A 76 5.41 4.86 -9.54
N GLY A 77 4.65 4.16 -10.41
CA GLY A 77 5.13 3.35 -11.55
C GLY A 77 4.52 1.94 -11.53
N LEU A 78 4.10 1.27 -12.60
CA LEU A 78 4.07 1.53 -14.05
C LEU A 78 2.61 1.46 -14.53
N GLY A 79 2.08 2.60 -14.98
CA GLY A 79 0.99 2.57 -15.96
C GLY A 79 1.64 2.37 -17.31
N ASP A 80 1.85 1.11 -17.68
CA ASP A 80 1.83 0.56 -19.04
C ASP A 80 2.33 -0.89 -18.97
N ALA A 81 1.39 -1.83 -18.91
CA ALA A 81 1.59 -3.18 -19.41
C ALA A 81 0.47 -3.42 -20.42
N VAL A 82 0.81 -3.10 -21.67
CA VAL A 82 0.27 -3.79 -22.86
C VAL A 82 0.79 -5.22 -22.85
#